data_AF-A0A660UAF5-F1
#
_entry.id   AF-A0A660UAF5-F1
#
_cell.length_a   1.000
_cell.length_b   1.000
_cell.length_c   1.000
_cell.angle_alpha   90.00
_cell.angle_beta   90.00
_cell.angle_gamma   90.00
#
_symmetry.space_group_name_H-M   'P 1'
#
loop_
_entity.id
_entity.type
_entity.pdbx_description
1 polymer ?
#
loop_
_entity_poly.entity_id
_entity_poly.type
_entity_poly.pdbx_seq_one_letter_code
_entity_poly.pdbx_strand_id
1 'polypeptide(L)'
;MSNHNSSMDLEKALLVLGLKNNPTINDLNSAYRSLAKRFHPDFHRGNEKWAHNKMTELNLAYECALRYLTSIQEKPRKQRYEFSGLFNMALNKLLDGLYLYYQYGLENIHLRKEGVRRFRYRDALKLVREGLSEFERIKCFAKYQKEAESTELFIEFSRAFLQNMLINRVYEHAGHKREYIAYKHYVNGGMCLDYAIKDVFFGDMLISIRDGNYYTKLAKGYEEFLVVVTNFQDTSWVTETLLKMYLMEMLTKVIRVLKSMQH
;
A
#
# COMPACT_ATOMS: atom_id res chain seq x y z
N MET A 1 -25.59 -4.45 -37.48
CA MET A 1 -25.82 -4.85 -36.08
C MET A 1 -24.61 -4.40 -35.28
N SER A 2 -24.81 -3.38 -34.45
CA SER A 2 -23.74 -2.65 -33.77
C SER A 2 -23.33 -3.38 -32.49
N ASN A 3 -22.13 -3.93 -32.45
CA ASN A 3 -21.58 -4.56 -31.24
C ASN A 3 -21.22 -3.46 -30.23
N HIS A 4 -22.11 -3.22 -29.26
CA HIS A 4 -21.81 -2.48 -28.04
C HIS A 4 -20.85 -3.30 -27.17
N ASN A 5 -19.56 -3.02 -27.29
CA ASN A 5 -18.56 -3.40 -26.30
C ASN A 5 -18.26 -2.15 -25.46
N SER A 6 -18.89 -2.05 -24.29
CA SER A 6 -18.81 -0.91 -23.37
C SER A 6 -17.44 -0.82 -22.67
N SER A 7 -16.36 -0.67 -23.44
CA SER A 7 -15.08 -0.18 -22.93
C SER A 7 -15.14 1.35 -22.87
N MET A 8 -14.82 1.93 -21.72
CA MET A 8 -14.74 3.39 -21.56
C MET A 8 -13.66 3.94 -22.49
N ASP A 9 -14.04 4.77 -23.46
CA ASP A 9 -13.11 5.45 -24.37
C ASP A 9 -12.42 6.64 -23.65
N LEU A 10 -11.20 6.99 -24.07
CA LEU A 10 -10.40 8.03 -23.43
C LEU A 10 -11.08 9.40 -23.48
N GLU A 11 -11.64 9.78 -24.63
CA GLU A 11 -12.32 11.08 -24.78
C GLU A 11 -13.49 11.17 -23.81
N LYS A 12 -14.26 10.08 -23.71
CA LYS A 12 -15.35 9.95 -22.74
C LYS A 12 -14.85 9.99 -21.29
N ALA A 13 -13.70 9.38 -21.00
CA ALA A 13 -13.08 9.39 -19.68
C ALA A 13 -12.67 10.80 -19.23
N LEU A 14 -12.00 11.56 -20.11
CA LEU A 14 -11.61 12.94 -19.83
C LEU A 14 -12.84 13.84 -19.65
N LEU A 15 -13.88 13.63 -20.46
CA LEU A 15 -15.14 14.36 -20.34
C LEU A 15 -15.87 14.08 -19.02
N VAL A 16 -15.94 12.83 -18.58
CA VAL A 16 -16.52 12.44 -17.27
C VAL A 16 -15.76 13.11 -16.11
N LEU A 17 -14.45 13.27 -16.26
CA LEU A 17 -13.59 13.91 -15.27
C LEU A 17 -13.54 15.44 -15.39
N GLY A 18 -14.19 16.02 -16.39
CA GLY A 18 -14.18 17.47 -16.64
C GLY A 18 -12.80 18.01 -17.06
N LEU A 19 -11.95 17.16 -17.63
CA LEU A 19 -10.60 17.52 -18.05
C LEU A 19 -10.58 17.96 -19.52
N LYS A 20 -9.74 18.95 -19.81
CA LYS A 20 -9.45 19.37 -21.19
C LYS A 20 -8.43 18.43 -21.84
N ASN A 21 -8.22 18.58 -23.14
CA ASN A 21 -7.25 17.81 -23.90
C ASN A 21 -5.83 17.96 -23.32
N ASN A 22 -5.11 16.84 -23.23
CA ASN A 22 -3.74 16.72 -22.72
C ASN A 22 -3.53 17.06 -21.22
N PRO A 23 -4.33 16.48 -20.29
CA PRO A 23 -4.16 16.74 -18.86
C PRO A 23 -2.91 16.06 -18.32
N THR A 24 -2.33 16.61 -17.25
CA THR A 24 -1.27 15.92 -16.50
C THR A 24 -1.87 14.89 -15.52
N ILE A 25 -1.05 13.99 -14.99
CA ILE A 25 -1.47 13.06 -13.92
C ILE A 25 -1.95 13.83 -12.68
N ASN A 26 -1.34 14.99 -12.38
CA ASN A 26 -1.77 15.83 -11.27
C ASN A 26 -3.16 16.45 -11.50
N ASP A 27 -3.45 16.88 -12.72
CA ASP A 27 -4.79 17.38 -13.09
C ASP A 27 -5.83 16.27 -12.97
N LEU A 28 -5.49 15.07 -13.43
CA LEU A 28 -6.32 13.88 -13.31
C LEU A 28 -6.65 13.55 -11.84
N ASN A 29 -5.64 13.53 -10.98
CA ASN A 29 -5.80 13.26 -9.55
C ASN A 29 -6.65 14.33 -8.86
N SER A 30 -6.41 15.60 -9.17
CA SER A 30 -7.14 16.73 -8.58
C SER A 30 -8.62 16.70 -8.96
N ALA A 31 -8.92 16.52 -10.26
CA ALA A 31 -10.29 16.44 -10.77
C ALA A 31 -11.05 15.25 -10.18
N TYR A 32 -10.43 14.07 -10.15
CA TYR A 32 -11.04 12.88 -9.58
C TYR A 32 -11.35 13.05 -8.09
N ARG A 33 -10.44 13.59 -7.28
CA ARG A 33 -10.67 13.84 -5.84
C ARG A 33 -11.84 14.78 -5.60
N SER A 34 -11.93 15.86 -6.39
CA SER A 34 -13.02 16.84 -6.30
C SER A 34 -14.37 16.19 -6.59
N LEU A 35 -14.45 15.38 -7.66
CA LEU A 35 -15.68 14.68 -8.05
C LEU A 35 -16.05 13.56 -7.08
N ALA A 36 -15.07 12.76 -6.61
CA ALA A 36 -15.29 11.70 -5.64
C ALA A 36 -15.87 12.26 -4.33
N LYS A 37 -15.35 13.38 -3.83
CA LYS A 37 -15.91 14.07 -2.65
C LYS A 37 -17.35 14.53 -2.89
N ARG A 38 -17.66 15.02 -4.09
CA ARG A 38 -18.99 15.52 -4.46
C ARG A 38 -20.02 14.40 -4.60
N PHE A 39 -19.63 13.23 -5.10
CA PHE A 39 -20.55 12.13 -5.43
C PHE A 39 -20.47 10.93 -4.49
N HIS A 40 -19.68 11.02 -3.40
CA HIS A 40 -19.55 9.92 -2.44
C HIS A 40 -20.92 9.51 -1.87
N PRO A 41 -21.30 8.22 -1.89
CA PRO A 41 -22.60 7.74 -1.42
C PRO A 41 -22.98 8.22 0.00
N ASP A 42 -21.99 8.36 0.89
CA ASP A 42 -22.19 8.83 2.27
C ASP A 42 -22.79 10.24 2.38
N PHE A 43 -22.64 11.08 1.35
CA PHE A 43 -23.20 12.44 1.32
C PHE A 43 -24.57 12.53 0.61
N HIS A 44 -25.09 11.41 0.07
CA HIS A 44 -26.32 11.36 -0.73
C HIS A 44 -27.33 10.33 -0.20
N ARG A 45 -27.72 10.49 1.07
CA ARG A 45 -28.72 9.62 1.74
C ARG A 45 -30.07 9.68 1.02
N GLY A 46 -30.64 8.52 0.72
CA GLY A 46 -31.89 8.41 -0.05
C GLY A 46 -31.71 8.37 -1.57
N ASN A 47 -30.48 8.48 -2.08
CA ASN A 47 -30.16 8.27 -3.49
C ASN A 47 -28.86 7.47 -3.66
N GLU A 48 -28.61 6.47 -2.79
CA GLU A 48 -27.34 5.76 -2.74
C GLU A 48 -27.03 5.02 -4.05
N LYS A 49 -28.06 4.48 -4.73
CA LYS A 49 -27.89 3.77 -5.99
C LYS A 49 -27.35 4.67 -7.11
N TRP A 50 -27.83 5.91 -7.18
CA TRP A 50 -27.34 6.88 -8.15
C TRP A 50 -25.91 7.32 -7.83
N ALA A 51 -25.62 7.59 -6.55
CA ALA A 51 -24.29 7.97 -6.11
C ALA A 51 -23.27 6.84 -6.34
N HIS A 52 -23.66 5.58 -6.09
CA HIS A 52 -22.83 4.41 -6.36
C HIS A 52 -22.54 4.23 -7.85
N ASN A 53 -23.55 4.41 -8.72
CA ASN A 53 -23.38 4.36 -10.17
C ASN A 53 -22.44 5.47 -10.66
N LYS A 54 -22.58 6.68 -10.11
CA LYS A 54 -21.69 7.82 -10.42
C LYS A 54 -20.26 7.60 -9.94
N MET A 55 -20.07 7.04 -8.76
CA MET A 55 -18.75 6.70 -8.24
C MET A 55 -18.07 5.61 -9.10
N THR A 56 -18.85 4.62 -9.54
CA THR A 56 -18.37 3.56 -10.45
C THR A 56 -17.94 4.15 -11.80
N GLU A 57 -18.73 5.06 -12.36
CA GLU A 57 -18.41 5.78 -13.61
C GLU A 57 -17.13 6.62 -13.48
N LEU A 58 -16.95 7.33 -12.36
CA LEU A 58 -15.74 8.12 -12.07
C LEU A 58 -14.50 7.23 -11.92
N ASN A 59 -14.61 6.08 -11.26
CA ASN A 59 -13.50 5.13 -11.10
C ASN A 59 -13.04 4.59 -12.46
N LEU A 60 -13.98 4.18 -13.31
CA LEU A 60 -13.69 3.68 -14.65
C LEU A 60 -13.04 4.77 -15.54
N ALA A 61 -13.52 6.01 -15.43
CA ALA A 61 -12.93 7.15 -16.12
C ALA A 61 -11.48 7.39 -15.69
N TYR A 62 -11.25 7.41 -14.38
CA TYR A 62 -9.93 7.62 -13.80
C TYR A 62 -8.95 6.52 -14.21
N GLU A 63 -9.35 5.25 -14.12
CA GLU A 63 -8.51 4.12 -14.55
C GLU A 63 -8.18 4.16 -16.04
N CYS A 64 -9.13 4.58 -16.90
CA CYS A 64 -8.90 4.71 -18.33
C CYS A 64 -7.91 5.85 -18.64
N ALA A 65 -8.14 7.04 -18.08
CA ALA A 65 -7.28 8.21 -18.28
C ALA A 65 -5.88 8.00 -17.70
N LEU A 66 -5.76 7.39 -16.51
CA LEU A 66 -4.47 7.12 -15.88
C LEU A 66 -3.62 6.18 -16.74
N ARG A 67 -4.21 5.07 -17.20
CA ARG A 67 -3.55 4.11 -18.10
C ARG A 67 -3.06 4.76 -19.39
N TYR A 68 -3.85 5.67 -19.96
CA TYR A 68 -3.44 6.39 -21.16
C TYR A 68 -2.26 7.34 -20.87
N LEU A 69 -2.35 8.16 -19.83
CA LEU A 69 -1.31 9.11 -19.46
C LEU A 69 0.01 8.41 -19.08
N THR A 70 -0.05 7.24 -18.44
CA THR A 70 1.13 6.41 -18.17
C THR A 70 1.64 5.74 -19.45
N SER A 71 0.78 5.31 -20.37
CA SER A 71 1.21 4.73 -21.65
C SER A 71 1.90 5.74 -22.59
N ILE A 72 1.55 7.03 -22.53
CA ILE A 72 2.28 8.09 -23.25
C ILE A 72 3.70 8.25 -22.70
N GLN A 73 3.90 8.03 -21.40
CA GLN A 73 5.23 8.03 -20.79
C GLN A 73 6.04 6.77 -21.17
N GLU A 74 5.38 5.70 -21.64
CA GLU A 74 5.98 4.44 -22.06
C GLU A 74 6.34 4.36 -23.57
N LYS A 75 7.08 5.34 -24.11
CA LYS A 75 7.86 5.08 -25.35
C LYS A 75 9.25 4.55 -24.99
N PRO A 76 9.64 3.33 -25.40
CA PRO A 76 10.93 2.79 -25.03
C PRO A 76 12.02 3.34 -25.95
N ARG A 77 12.89 4.21 -25.43
CA ARG A 77 14.26 4.30 -25.93
C ARG A 77 15.05 3.17 -25.27
N LYS A 78 15.74 2.34 -26.06
CA LYS A 78 16.78 1.41 -25.56
C LYS A 78 17.85 2.26 -24.88
N GLN A 79 17.69 2.50 -23.58
CA GLN A 79 18.64 3.24 -22.76
C GLN A 79 19.03 2.31 -21.64
N ARG A 80 20.34 2.08 -21.50
CA ARG A 80 20.91 1.37 -20.36
C ARG A 80 20.51 2.18 -19.12
N TYR A 81 19.51 1.71 -18.37
CA TYR A 81 19.05 2.43 -17.18
C TYR A 81 20.23 2.60 -16.22
N GLU A 82 20.46 3.83 -15.78
CA GLU A 82 21.34 4.11 -14.64
C GLU A 82 20.78 3.41 -13.39
N PHE A 83 21.65 3.07 -12.43
CA PHE A 83 21.26 2.36 -11.21
C PHE A 83 20.05 3.01 -10.52
N SER A 84 20.03 4.34 -10.44
CA SER A 84 18.92 5.14 -9.90
C SER A 84 17.57 4.84 -10.57
N GLY A 85 17.54 4.72 -11.90
CA GLY A 85 16.34 4.37 -12.65
C GLY A 85 15.85 2.96 -12.35
N LEU A 86 16.76 1.99 -12.31
CA LEU A 86 16.44 0.61 -11.96
C LEU A 86 15.91 0.50 -10.52
N PHE A 87 16.53 1.20 -9.58
CA PHE A 87 16.10 1.27 -8.19
C PHE A 87 14.70 1.86 -8.06
N ASN A 88 14.42 2.97 -8.73
CA ASN A 88 13.10 3.60 -8.72
C ASN A 88 12.02 2.69 -9.31
N MET A 89 12.33 1.92 -10.36
CA MET A 89 11.39 0.93 -10.90
C MET A 89 11.06 -0.17 -9.88
N ALA A 90 12.05 -0.69 -9.17
CA ALA A 90 11.85 -1.68 -8.11
C ALA A 90 11.03 -1.10 -6.94
N LEU A 91 11.36 0.13 -6.53
CA LEU A 91 10.66 0.86 -5.48
C LEU A 91 9.20 1.12 -5.83
N ASN A 92 8.91 1.57 -7.06
CA ASN A 92 7.54 1.82 -7.50
C ASN A 92 6.70 0.53 -7.46
N LYS A 93 7.23 -0.61 -7.95
CA LYS A 93 6.53 -1.90 -7.86
C LYS A 93 6.21 -2.28 -6.41
N LEU A 94 7.18 -2.11 -5.49
CA LEU A 94 6.97 -2.35 -4.07
C LEU A 94 5.85 -1.43 -3.52
N LEU A 95 5.96 -0.12 -3.75
CA LEU A 95 5.02 0.87 -3.23
C LEU A 95 3.60 0.70 -3.80
N ASP A 96 3.47 0.34 -5.08
CA ASP A 96 2.18 0.00 -5.69
C ASP A 96 1.53 -1.20 -5.01
N GLY A 97 2.33 -2.22 -4.68
CA GLY A 97 1.87 -3.39 -3.92
C GLY A 97 1.40 -3.04 -2.51
N LEU A 98 2.18 -2.21 -1.78
CA LEU A 98 1.82 -1.70 -0.45
C LEU A 98 0.55 -0.83 -0.51
N TYR A 99 0.47 0.07 -1.48
CA TYR A 99 -0.68 0.95 -1.68
C TYR A 99 -1.94 0.12 -1.91
N LEU A 100 -1.89 -0.84 -2.85
CA LEU A 100 -3.02 -1.71 -3.15
C LEU A 100 -3.44 -2.54 -1.93
N TYR A 101 -2.48 -3.04 -1.16
CA TYR A 101 -2.72 -3.77 0.08
C TYR A 101 -3.54 -2.94 1.07
N TYR A 102 -3.09 -1.71 1.36
CA TYR A 102 -3.74 -0.86 2.35
C TYR A 102 -5.01 -0.16 1.86
N GLN A 103 -5.08 0.22 0.58
CA GLN A 103 -6.26 0.83 -0.03
C GLN A 103 -7.49 -0.06 0.11
N TYR A 104 -7.31 -1.38 0.01
CA TYR A 104 -8.38 -2.36 0.13
C TYR A 104 -8.56 -2.92 1.55
N GLY A 105 -7.82 -2.38 2.54
CA GLY A 105 -7.88 -2.81 3.94
C GLY A 105 -7.38 -4.23 4.16
N LEU A 106 -6.46 -4.72 3.33
CA LEU A 106 -6.04 -6.12 3.31
C LEU A 106 -5.13 -6.50 4.48
N GLU A 107 -4.75 -5.56 5.34
CA GLU A 107 -4.24 -5.83 6.69
C GLU A 107 -5.25 -6.61 7.54
N ASN A 108 -6.54 -6.48 7.25
CA ASN A 108 -7.59 -7.27 7.87
C ASN A 108 -7.69 -8.65 7.20
N ILE A 109 -7.15 -9.67 7.86
CA ILE A 109 -6.99 -11.03 7.32
C ILE A 109 -8.30 -11.61 6.74
N HIS A 110 -9.44 -11.37 7.39
CA HIS A 110 -10.74 -11.86 6.94
C HIS A 110 -11.14 -11.33 5.55
N LEU A 111 -10.77 -10.07 5.23
CA LEU A 111 -11.10 -9.44 3.95
C LEU A 111 -10.34 -10.05 2.75
N ARG A 112 -9.23 -10.76 2.98
CA ARG A 112 -8.37 -11.31 1.90
C ARG A 112 -8.99 -12.47 1.14
N LYS A 113 -10.07 -13.06 1.67
CA LYS A 113 -10.72 -14.24 1.07
C LYS A 113 -12.01 -13.91 0.32
N GLU A 114 -12.45 -12.65 0.37
CA GLU A 114 -13.78 -12.24 -0.10
C GLU A 114 -13.74 -11.52 -1.46
N GLY A 115 -14.60 -11.93 -2.39
CA GLY A 115 -14.93 -11.20 -3.63
C GLY A 115 -13.73 -10.58 -4.35
N VAL A 116 -13.84 -9.28 -4.68
CA VAL A 116 -12.79 -8.49 -5.37
C VAL A 116 -11.51 -8.41 -4.55
N ARG A 117 -11.60 -8.36 -3.21
CA ARG A 117 -10.45 -8.22 -2.31
C ARG A 117 -9.50 -9.41 -2.38
N ARG A 118 -10.01 -10.62 -2.64
CA ARG A 118 -9.18 -11.80 -2.91
C ARG A 118 -8.25 -11.60 -4.10
N PHE A 119 -8.76 -11.03 -5.20
CA PHE A 119 -7.94 -10.75 -6.38
C PHE A 119 -6.93 -9.65 -6.07
N ARG A 120 -7.35 -8.56 -5.42
CA ARG A 120 -6.44 -7.46 -5.03
C ARG A 120 -5.34 -7.91 -4.08
N TYR A 121 -5.61 -8.84 -3.17
CA TYR A 121 -4.57 -9.41 -2.31
C TYR A 121 -3.54 -10.21 -3.09
N ARG A 122 -3.96 -10.97 -4.12
CA ARG A 122 -3.03 -11.68 -5.02
C ARG A 122 -2.21 -10.71 -5.85
N ASP A 123 -2.83 -9.64 -6.34
CA ASP A 123 -2.15 -8.59 -7.11
C ASP A 123 -1.11 -7.87 -6.25
N ALA A 124 -1.47 -7.50 -5.01
CA ALA A 124 -0.55 -6.88 -4.06
C ALA A 124 0.64 -7.80 -3.75
N LEU A 125 0.39 -9.09 -3.47
CA LEU A 125 1.46 -10.07 -3.27
C LEU A 125 2.39 -10.19 -4.49
N LYS A 126 1.82 -10.16 -5.70
CA LYS A 126 2.58 -10.21 -6.94
C LYS A 126 3.50 -8.98 -7.06
N LEU A 127 2.96 -7.78 -6.89
CA LEU A 127 3.72 -6.53 -6.97
C LEU A 127 4.86 -6.45 -5.96
N VAL A 128 4.60 -6.81 -4.70
CA VAL A 128 5.64 -6.84 -3.65
C VAL A 128 6.75 -7.85 -3.98
N ARG A 129 6.39 -9.04 -4.48
CA ARG A 129 7.38 -10.04 -4.92
C ARG A 129 8.21 -9.59 -6.12
N GLU A 130 7.57 -8.94 -7.09
CA GLU A 130 8.27 -8.39 -8.24
C GLU A 130 9.21 -7.27 -7.81
N GLY A 131 8.79 -6.34 -6.95
CA GLY A 131 9.66 -5.31 -6.39
C GLY A 131 10.87 -5.90 -5.67
N LEU A 132 10.66 -6.89 -4.79
CA LEU A 132 11.73 -7.62 -4.11
C LEU A 132 12.71 -8.27 -5.11
N SER A 133 12.20 -9.01 -6.10
CA SER A 133 13.04 -9.68 -7.09
C SER A 133 13.84 -8.69 -7.93
N GLU A 134 13.28 -7.52 -8.23
CA GLU A 134 14.02 -6.45 -8.92
C GLU A 134 15.12 -5.86 -8.05
N PHE A 135 14.87 -5.61 -6.75
CA PHE A 135 15.92 -5.16 -5.83
C PHE A 135 17.07 -6.18 -5.76
N GLU A 136 16.75 -7.47 -5.62
CA GLU A 136 17.74 -8.56 -5.62
C GLU A 136 18.55 -8.59 -6.92
N ARG A 137 17.89 -8.41 -8.06
CA ARG A 137 18.53 -8.38 -9.38
C ARG A 137 19.48 -7.20 -9.53
N ILE A 138 19.12 -6.03 -9.01
CA ILE A 138 19.89 -4.79 -9.23
C ILE A 138 21.00 -4.58 -8.19
N LYS A 139 20.99 -5.33 -7.08
CA LYS A 139 22.02 -5.26 -6.03
C LYS A 139 23.44 -5.33 -6.58
N CYS A 140 23.69 -6.15 -7.61
CA CYS A 140 25.01 -6.30 -8.23
C CYS A 140 25.44 -5.12 -9.12
N PHE A 141 24.52 -4.19 -9.45
CA PHE A 141 24.81 -3.01 -10.25
C PHE A 141 25.15 -1.77 -9.39
N ALA A 142 25.00 -1.85 -8.07
CA ALA A 142 25.39 -0.79 -7.16
C ALA A 142 26.91 -0.53 -7.26
N LYS A 143 27.30 0.72 -7.50
CA LYS A 143 28.71 1.13 -7.60
C LYS A 143 29.21 1.76 -6.31
N TYR A 144 28.31 2.43 -5.59
CA TYR A 144 28.63 3.13 -4.36
C TYR A 144 28.10 2.38 -3.14
N GLN A 145 28.81 2.50 -2.02
CA GLN A 145 28.41 1.86 -0.76
C GLN A 145 26.97 2.23 -0.36
N LYS A 146 26.59 3.51 -0.49
CA LYS A 146 25.23 3.98 -0.18
C LYS A 146 24.14 3.33 -1.05
N GLU A 147 24.44 3.05 -2.32
CA GLU A 147 23.52 2.37 -3.23
C GLU A 147 23.31 0.91 -2.82
N ALA A 148 24.41 0.23 -2.47
CA ALA A 148 24.37 -1.15 -2.00
C ALA A 148 23.61 -1.26 -0.67
N GLU A 149 23.90 -0.39 0.29
CA GLU A 149 23.22 -0.33 1.59
C GLU A 149 21.73 -0.01 1.45
N SER A 150 21.37 0.95 0.59
CA SER A 150 19.96 1.28 0.34
C SER A 150 19.23 0.11 -0.32
N THR A 151 19.85 -0.53 -1.30
CA THR A 151 19.24 -1.71 -1.96
C THR A 151 19.03 -2.84 -0.98
N GLU A 152 20.03 -3.16 -0.16
CA GLU A 152 19.91 -4.21 0.84
C GLU A 152 18.80 -3.91 1.85
N LEU A 153 18.73 -2.67 2.32
CA LEU A 153 17.68 -2.25 3.23
C LEU A 153 16.27 -2.44 2.63
N PHE A 154 16.08 -2.10 1.35
CA PHE A 154 14.80 -2.30 0.68
C PHE A 154 14.50 -3.79 0.37
N ILE A 155 15.52 -4.63 0.16
CA ILE A 155 15.35 -6.10 0.09
C ILE A 155 14.79 -6.62 1.41
N GLU A 156 15.44 -6.27 2.53
CA GLU A 156 15.04 -6.74 3.86
C GLU A 156 13.67 -6.20 4.27
N PHE A 157 13.39 -4.92 3.98
CA PHE A 157 12.06 -4.35 4.19
C PHE A 157 10.98 -5.06 3.36
N SER A 158 11.24 -5.32 2.07
CA SER A 158 10.30 -6.01 1.19
C SER A 158 10.02 -7.44 1.66
N ARG A 159 11.05 -8.17 2.12
CA ARG A 159 10.92 -9.51 2.69
C ARG A 159 10.11 -9.50 4.00
N ALA A 160 10.43 -8.59 4.91
CA ALA A 160 9.70 -8.44 6.17
C ALA A 160 8.22 -8.09 5.92
N PHE A 161 7.94 -7.19 4.97
CA PHE A 161 6.58 -6.83 4.62
C PHE A 161 5.83 -8.00 3.99
N LEU A 162 6.48 -8.74 3.08
CA LEU A 162 5.89 -9.94 2.47
C LEU A 162 5.58 -11.02 3.53
N GLN A 163 6.46 -11.26 4.49
CA GLN A 163 6.19 -12.17 5.60
C GLN A 163 4.98 -11.73 6.43
N ASN A 164 4.89 -10.43 6.74
CA ASN A 164 3.73 -9.85 7.42
C ASN A 164 2.43 -10.03 6.61
N MET A 165 2.46 -9.81 5.29
CA MET A 165 1.30 -10.04 4.42
C MET A 165 0.84 -11.50 4.44
N LEU A 166 1.75 -12.45 4.63
CA LEU A 166 1.45 -13.89 4.61
C LEU A 166 0.91 -14.41 5.95
N ILE A 167 0.94 -13.62 7.03
CA ILE A 167 0.31 -13.98 8.30
C ILE A 167 -1.19 -14.19 8.06
N ASN A 168 -1.68 -15.40 8.29
CA ASN A 168 -3.07 -15.80 8.07
C ASN A 168 -3.79 -16.28 9.34
N ARG A 169 -3.10 -16.25 10.50
CA ARG A 169 -3.66 -16.60 11.80
C ARG A 169 -4.81 -15.67 12.16
N VAL A 170 -5.92 -16.25 12.56
CA VAL A 170 -7.05 -15.54 13.17
C VAL A 170 -7.17 -16.01 14.61
N TYR A 171 -7.54 -15.13 15.53
CA TYR A 171 -7.78 -15.53 16.91
C TYR A 171 -9.00 -16.45 17.01
N GLU A 172 -8.82 -17.60 17.63
CA GLU A 172 -9.88 -18.55 17.94
C GLU A 172 -10.27 -18.42 19.40
N HIS A 173 -11.57 -18.22 19.67
CA HIS A 173 -12.08 -17.97 21.01
C HIS A 173 -12.15 -19.28 21.81
N ALA A 174 -11.01 -19.72 22.35
CA ALA A 174 -10.88 -20.97 23.11
C ALA A 174 -11.01 -20.79 24.65
N GLY A 175 -11.47 -19.62 25.11
CA GLY A 175 -11.65 -19.33 26.55
C GLY A 175 -10.35 -19.09 27.34
N HIS A 176 -9.18 -19.12 26.69
CA HIS A 176 -7.89 -18.85 27.33
C HIS A 176 -7.65 -17.34 27.50
N LYS A 177 -7.92 -16.81 28.70
CA LYS A 177 -7.76 -15.38 29.02
C LYS A 177 -6.37 -14.83 28.66
N ARG A 178 -5.31 -15.61 28.85
CA ARG A 178 -3.92 -15.20 28.59
C ARG A 178 -3.64 -15.03 27.09
N GLU A 179 -4.06 -16.00 26.27
CA GLU A 179 -4.01 -15.91 24.79
C GLU A 179 -4.76 -14.69 24.28
N TYR A 180 -5.94 -14.40 24.83
CA TYR A 180 -6.73 -13.23 24.44
C TYR A 180 -6.03 -11.90 24.73
N ILE A 181 -5.35 -11.78 25.87
CA ILE A 181 -4.62 -10.55 26.23
C ILE A 181 -3.39 -10.39 25.32
N ALA A 182 -2.64 -11.47 25.07
CA ALA A 182 -1.52 -11.45 24.12
C ALA A 182 -1.99 -11.04 22.71
N TYR A 183 -3.09 -11.61 22.24
CA TYR A 183 -3.72 -11.24 20.97
C TYR A 183 -4.08 -9.75 20.91
N LYS A 184 -4.65 -9.18 21.98
CA LYS A 184 -4.97 -7.74 22.03
C LYS A 184 -3.75 -6.86 21.83
N HIS A 185 -2.66 -7.13 22.56
CA HIS A 185 -1.41 -6.40 22.42
C HIS A 185 -0.83 -6.56 21.00
N TYR A 186 -0.82 -7.78 20.46
CA TYR A 186 -0.42 -8.05 19.07
C TYR A 186 -1.24 -7.23 18.05
N VAL A 187 -2.57 -7.17 18.20
CA VAL A 187 -3.45 -6.42 17.31
C VAL A 187 -3.20 -4.91 17.45
N ASN A 188 -3.13 -4.39 18.66
CA ASN A 188 -2.89 -2.97 18.91
C ASN A 188 -1.54 -2.51 18.35
N GLY A 189 -0.49 -3.31 18.55
CA GLY A 189 0.82 -3.05 17.96
C GLY A 189 0.79 -3.11 16.44
N GLY A 190 0.06 -4.09 15.89
CA GLY A 190 -0.18 -4.22 14.46
C GLY A 190 -0.85 -2.99 13.85
N MET A 191 -1.94 -2.51 14.46
CA MET A 191 -2.64 -1.30 14.00
C MET A 191 -1.73 -0.07 14.00
N CYS A 192 -0.87 0.05 15.02
CA CYS A 192 0.09 1.15 15.09
C CYS A 192 1.16 1.05 13.99
N LEU A 193 1.68 -0.16 13.74
CA LEU A 193 2.63 -0.41 12.66
C LEU A 193 2.02 -0.11 11.27
N ASP A 194 0.81 -0.62 11.01
CA ASP A 194 0.11 -0.39 9.75
C ASP A 194 -0.18 1.10 9.52
N TYR A 195 -0.57 1.84 10.57
CA TYR A 195 -0.70 3.29 10.49
C TYR A 195 0.64 3.95 10.14
N ALA A 196 1.73 3.57 10.81
CA ALA A 196 3.03 4.17 10.57
C ALA A 196 3.51 3.95 9.12
N ILE A 197 3.33 2.75 8.56
CA ILE A 197 3.64 2.45 7.16
C ILE A 197 2.80 3.33 6.23
N LYS A 198 1.48 3.44 6.47
CA LYS A 198 0.59 4.29 5.68
C LYS A 198 1.04 5.76 5.71
N ASP A 199 1.36 6.28 6.88
CA ASP A 199 1.72 7.68 7.08
C ASP A 199 3.07 8.00 6.41
N VAL A 200 4.06 7.13 6.53
CA VAL A 200 5.41 7.31 5.94
C VAL A 200 5.37 7.34 4.42
N PHE A 201 4.68 6.38 3.78
CA PHE A 201 4.75 6.22 2.32
C PHE A 201 3.63 6.94 1.57
N PHE A 202 2.46 7.09 2.18
CA PHE A 202 1.26 7.50 1.46
C PHE A 202 0.56 8.71 2.06
N GLY A 203 0.73 8.95 3.37
CA GLY A 203 0.13 10.08 4.07
C GLY A 203 -1.36 10.23 3.75
N ASP A 204 -1.72 11.40 3.23
CA ASP A 204 -3.11 11.79 2.94
C ASP A 204 -3.74 10.96 1.80
N MET A 205 -2.96 10.17 1.06
CA MET A 205 -3.50 9.24 0.05
C MET A 205 -4.25 8.06 0.68
N LEU A 206 -3.92 7.68 1.92
CA LEU A 206 -4.57 6.57 2.65
C LEU A 206 -5.12 6.97 4.02
N ILE A 207 -4.67 8.09 4.58
CA ILE A 207 -5.09 8.58 5.90
C ILE A 207 -5.98 9.80 5.70
N SER A 208 -7.29 9.60 5.87
CA SER A 208 -8.27 10.69 5.80
C SER A 208 -8.26 11.56 7.06
N ILE A 209 -8.04 10.94 8.22
CA ILE A 209 -7.98 11.61 9.53
C ILE A 209 -6.69 11.16 10.21
N ARG A 210 -5.79 12.12 10.45
CA ARG A 210 -4.55 11.87 11.15
C ARG A 210 -4.82 11.75 12.65
N ASP A 211 -4.52 10.59 13.19
CA ASP A 211 -4.46 10.31 14.62
C ASP A 211 -2.99 10.16 15.02
N GLY A 212 -2.32 11.30 15.25
CA GLY A 212 -0.88 11.35 15.49
C GLY A 212 -0.05 11.17 14.21
N ASN A 213 1.24 10.89 14.39
CA ASN A 213 2.20 10.71 13.31
C ASN A 213 2.88 9.34 13.42
N TYR A 214 3.63 8.96 12.38
CA TYR A 214 4.32 7.68 12.37
C TYR A 214 5.30 7.51 13.54
N TYR A 215 5.93 8.56 14.07
CA TYR A 215 6.84 8.44 15.23
C TYR A 215 6.09 7.94 16.47
N THR A 216 4.97 8.58 16.81
CA THR A 216 4.21 8.21 18.00
C THR A 216 3.60 6.83 17.86
N LYS A 217 3.19 6.44 16.65
CA LYS A 217 2.64 5.12 16.36
C LYS A 217 3.72 4.03 16.40
N LEU A 218 4.92 4.28 15.89
CA LEU A 218 6.04 3.33 16.01
C LEU A 218 6.38 3.08 17.48
N ALA A 219 6.49 4.13 18.30
CA ALA A 219 6.78 4.00 19.73
C ALA A 219 5.70 3.17 20.44
N LYS A 220 4.42 3.53 20.28
CA LYS A 220 3.31 2.79 20.88
C LYS A 220 3.25 1.35 20.39
N GLY A 221 3.44 1.13 19.09
CA GLY A 221 3.43 -0.22 18.52
C GLY A 221 4.55 -1.09 19.08
N TYR A 222 5.73 -0.52 19.29
CA TYR A 222 6.85 -1.21 19.90
C TYR A 222 6.56 -1.61 21.35
N GLU A 223 5.95 -0.72 22.15
CA GLU A 223 5.54 -1.01 23.52
C GLU A 223 4.54 -2.19 23.57
N GLU A 224 3.53 -2.17 22.71
CA GLU A 224 2.54 -3.25 22.60
C GLU A 224 3.20 -4.60 22.25
N PHE A 225 4.12 -4.62 21.28
CA PHE A 225 4.84 -5.83 20.91
C PHE A 225 5.80 -6.30 22.01
N LEU A 226 6.47 -5.37 22.69
CA LEU A 226 7.38 -5.69 23.79
C LEU A 226 6.64 -6.44 24.90
N VAL A 227 5.43 -6.00 25.25
CA VAL A 227 4.59 -6.67 26.24
C VAL A 227 4.32 -8.13 25.84
N VAL A 228 4.04 -8.44 24.58
CA VAL A 228 3.82 -9.82 24.13
C VAL A 228 5.09 -10.67 24.33
N VAL A 229 6.25 -10.19 23.88
CA VAL A 229 7.49 -10.97 23.91
C VAL A 229 8.13 -11.05 25.29
N THR A 230 7.80 -10.17 26.24
CA THR A 230 8.30 -10.25 27.62
C THR A 230 7.32 -10.94 28.57
N ASN A 231 6.02 -10.67 28.43
CA ASN A 231 5.02 -11.10 29.43
C ASN A 231 4.18 -12.29 28.98
N PHE A 232 4.22 -12.65 27.69
CA PHE A 232 3.38 -13.67 27.06
C PHE A 232 4.19 -14.65 26.19
N GLN A 233 5.41 -14.97 26.62
CA GLN A 233 6.38 -15.84 25.91
C GLN A 233 5.86 -17.25 25.59
N ASP A 234 4.94 -17.74 26.42
CA ASP A 234 4.30 -19.05 26.32
C ASP A 234 3.12 -19.07 25.34
N THR A 235 2.72 -17.91 24.81
CA THR A 235 1.53 -17.79 23.95
C THR A 235 1.84 -17.97 22.47
N SER A 236 0.81 -18.33 21.73
CA SER A 236 0.88 -18.58 20.30
C SER A 236 1.14 -17.33 19.43
N TRP A 237 1.19 -16.13 20.04
CA TRP A 237 1.33 -14.84 19.34
C TRP A 237 2.75 -14.29 19.30
N VAL A 238 3.72 -14.95 19.94
CA VAL A 238 5.11 -14.48 20.00
C VAL A 238 5.74 -14.46 18.61
N THR A 239 5.56 -15.52 17.82
CA THR A 239 6.19 -15.64 16.50
C THR A 239 5.75 -14.53 15.54
N GLU A 240 4.44 -14.31 15.40
CA GLU A 240 3.89 -13.25 14.56
C GLU A 240 4.24 -11.85 15.08
N THR A 241 4.38 -11.71 16.39
CA THR A 241 4.87 -10.45 16.99
C THR A 241 6.30 -10.16 16.59
N LEU A 242 7.21 -11.15 16.68
CA LEU A 242 8.61 -10.99 16.26
C LEU A 242 8.74 -10.62 14.78
N LEU A 243 7.90 -11.22 13.91
CA LEU A 243 7.84 -10.83 12.49
C LEU A 243 7.46 -9.35 12.31
N LYS A 244 6.46 -8.86 13.06
CA LYS A 244 6.05 -7.45 13.02
C LYS A 244 7.06 -6.50 13.65
N MET A 245 7.75 -6.90 14.73
CA MET A 245 8.85 -6.14 15.31
C MET A 245 10.01 -6.00 14.31
N TYR A 246 10.34 -7.08 13.59
CA TYR A 246 11.37 -7.02 12.55
C TYR A 246 10.97 -6.10 11.39
N LEU A 247 9.72 -6.17 10.92
CA LEU A 247 9.20 -5.21 9.94
C LEU A 247 9.27 -3.77 10.44
N MET A 248 8.92 -3.52 11.70
CA MET A 248 9.01 -2.20 12.33
C MET A 248 10.46 -1.68 12.38
N GLU A 249 11.42 -2.56 12.67
CA GLU A 249 12.85 -2.22 12.64
C GLU A 249 13.28 -1.81 11.22
N MET A 250 12.90 -2.59 10.20
CA MET A 250 13.23 -2.28 8.81
C MET A 250 12.59 -0.97 8.37
N LEU A 251 11.32 -0.72 8.71
CA LEU A 251 10.67 0.57 8.44
C LEU A 251 11.43 1.73 9.09
N THR A 252 11.86 1.57 10.35
CA THR A 252 12.61 2.60 11.07
C THR A 252 13.93 2.94 10.37
N LYS A 253 14.62 1.93 9.84
CA LYS A 253 15.84 2.12 9.04
C LYS A 253 15.52 2.82 7.70
N VAL A 254 14.45 2.42 7.01
CA VAL A 254 14.00 3.06 5.75
C VAL A 254 13.71 4.55 5.97
N ILE A 255 12.99 4.91 7.05
CA ILE A 255 12.68 6.30 7.39
C ILE A 255 13.96 7.14 7.54
N ARG A 256 15.01 6.60 8.19
CA ARG A 256 16.29 7.31 8.36
C ARG A 256 16.94 7.60 7.00
N VAL A 257 16.93 6.63 6.09
CA VAL A 257 17.47 6.81 4.74
C VAL A 257 16.65 7.85 3.97
N LEU A 258 15.32 7.75 3.97
CA LEU A 258 14.46 8.73 3.30
C LEU A 258 14.67 10.17 3.80
N LYS A 259 14.84 10.34 5.11
CA LYS A 259 15.18 11.64 5.71
C LYS A 259 16.54 12.16 5.26
N SER A 260 17.54 11.30 5.17
CA SER A 260 18.88 11.68 4.71
C SER A 260 18.95 12.09 3.24
N MET A 261 17.93 11.77 2.45
CA MET A 261 17.80 12.18 1.05
C MET A 261 17.06 13.50 0.86
N GLN A 262 16.41 14.03 1.91
CA GLN A 262 15.67 15.30 1.88
C GLN A 262 16.50 16.51 2.34
N HIS A 263 17.75 16.28 2.75
CA HIS A 263 18.74 17.28 3.19
C HIS A 263 19.97 17.21 2.28
#